data_AF-A0A4D6N180-F1
#
_entry.id   AF-A0A4D6N180-F1
#
_cell.length_a   1.000
_cell.length_b   1.000
_cell.length_c   1.000
_cell.angle_alpha   90.00
_cell.angle_beta   90.00
_cell.angle_gamma   90.00
#
_symmetry.space_group_name_H-M   'P 1'
#
loop_
_entity.id
_entity.type
_entity.pdbx_description
1 polymer ?
#
loop_
_entity_poly.entity_id
_entity_poly.type
_entity_poly.pdbx_seq_one_letter_code
_entity_poly.pdbx_strand_id
1 'polypeptide(L)'
;MAFETLLVKVKTAISNSFDSVPPKLLKKKPSFKSKPNVGVLAFEIAGVMSKLLHLWHSLSDATVVRIRNDALNLEGVRKIISNDESFLLGLACAEFAESLRVVANSVTRLSARCEDPNLRSFQQAFLEFADSGCDLKGWALPGPKETESKLKKMERYVTLTAALYREMEELAVLESGFRKALNHADANNVGSKDQQKLYELQQKIFWQKQEVKDLKERSLWSRSFDSVVVLLVRFSFTVLARIKVVFGIGQRMPCLSRTLSTSATVYPSDQNPNDFVVSGLLEEDSKFNEAVNEDMESGFFEANSKLLKPPESTLGASGLALHYANLIIVMEKMIKSPHLVGVDARDDLYGMLPRSIRWGLRGRLRGVGFCASDPVLAAEWRDALGRILGWLSPLAHNMIKWQSERSFEQHNLVAKTNVLLLQTLFFANKDKTEAAITELLVGLNYIWRFEREMTAKALFECANSNGLLFKFNKPANEI
;
A
#
# COMPACT_ATOMS: atom_id res chain seq x y z
N MET A 1 70.58 22.99 -18.79
CA MET A 1 71.75 22.28 -18.19
C MET A 1 71.53 21.84 -16.73
N ALA A 2 70.65 22.45 -15.92
CA ALA A 2 70.42 22.03 -14.52
C ALA A 2 69.21 21.09 -14.28
N PHE A 3 68.31 20.93 -15.25
CA PHE A 3 67.12 20.06 -15.13
C PHE A 3 67.41 18.60 -15.53
N GLU A 4 68.32 18.38 -16.47
CA GLU A 4 68.69 17.03 -16.92
C GLU A 4 69.54 16.28 -15.88
N THR A 5 70.36 17.00 -15.11
CA THR A 5 71.15 16.43 -14.00
C THR A 5 70.28 15.98 -12.82
N LEU A 6 69.07 16.53 -12.68
CA LEU A 6 68.11 16.15 -11.63
C LEU A 6 67.31 14.92 -12.04
N LEU A 7 66.93 14.81 -13.32
CA LEU A 7 66.26 13.62 -13.89
C LEU A 7 67.19 12.39 -13.90
N VAL A 8 68.48 12.56 -14.19
CA VAL A 8 69.46 11.46 -14.15
C VAL A 8 69.71 10.97 -12.71
N LYS A 9 69.74 11.88 -11.72
CA LYS A 9 69.89 11.52 -10.29
C LYS A 9 68.66 10.80 -9.72
N VAL A 10 67.45 11.19 -10.12
CA VAL A 10 66.23 10.49 -9.70
C VAL A 10 66.14 9.10 -10.34
N LYS A 11 66.54 8.97 -11.61
CA LYS A 11 66.53 7.68 -12.33
C LYS A 11 67.57 6.69 -11.79
N THR A 12 68.74 7.17 -11.33
CA THR A 12 69.77 6.33 -10.69
C THR A 12 69.44 5.98 -9.22
N ALA A 13 68.70 6.83 -8.50
CA ALA A 13 68.22 6.53 -7.16
C ALA A 13 67.13 5.44 -7.13
N ILE A 14 66.31 5.33 -8.18
CA ILE A 14 65.25 4.31 -8.27
C ILE A 14 65.81 2.94 -8.71
N SER A 15 66.90 2.92 -9.49
CA SER A 15 67.52 1.68 -10.01
C SER A 15 68.35 0.90 -8.99
N ASN A 16 68.78 1.52 -7.88
CA ASN A 16 69.69 0.91 -6.89
C ASN A 16 69.00 0.50 -5.58
N SER A 17 67.66 0.43 -5.53
CA SER A 17 66.91 0.06 -4.31
C SER A 17 66.38 -1.38 -4.27
N PHE A 18 66.74 -2.21 -5.26
CA PHE A 18 66.47 -3.64 -5.23
C PHE A 18 67.74 -4.41 -4.93
N ASP A 19 68.08 -4.50 -3.65
CA ASP A 19 68.92 -5.59 -3.15
C ASP A 19 68.27 -6.25 -1.94
N SER A 20 68.18 -7.57 -2.06
CA SER A 20 67.42 -8.50 -1.27
C SER A 20 68.01 -8.72 0.13
N VAL A 21 67.21 -8.48 1.17
CA VAL A 21 67.43 -9.02 2.53
C VAL A 21 66.16 -9.81 2.93
N PRO A 22 66.27 -11.09 3.32
CA PRO A 22 65.10 -11.91 3.63
C PRO A 22 64.59 -11.64 5.06
N PRO A 23 63.32 -11.25 5.29
CA PRO A 23 62.78 -11.16 6.62
C PRO A 23 62.04 -12.44 7.01
N LYS A 24 62.50 -12.97 8.15
CA LYS A 24 62.01 -14.08 8.96
C LYS A 24 60.49 -14.12 9.10
N LEU A 25 59.98 -15.36 9.17
CA LEU A 25 58.64 -15.81 9.58
C LEU A 25 57.91 -14.84 10.53
N LEU A 26 57.15 -13.91 9.98
CA LEU A 26 56.10 -13.19 10.69
C LEU A 26 54.76 -13.87 10.36
N LYS A 27 54.18 -14.48 11.40
CA LYS A 27 52.81 -15.01 11.39
C LYS A 27 51.87 -13.94 10.80
N LYS A 28 51.24 -14.27 9.66
CA LYS A 28 50.14 -13.49 9.08
C LYS A 28 49.09 -13.26 10.17
N LYS A 29 48.86 -12.00 10.55
CA LYS A 29 47.62 -11.59 11.22
C LYS A 29 46.44 -11.99 10.32
N PRO A 30 45.32 -12.47 10.87
CA PRO A 30 44.15 -12.81 10.08
C PRO A 30 43.68 -11.55 9.34
N SER A 31 43.49 -11.67 8.02
CA SER A 31 42.90 -10.61 7.23
C SER A 31 41.50 -10.31 7.76
N PHE A 32 41.26 -9.07 8.17
CA PHE A 32 39.91 -8.55 8.30
C PHE A 32 39.27 -8.65 6.92
N LYS A 33 38.51 -9.71 6.65
CA LYS A 33 37.58 -9.73 5.52
C LYS A 33 36.66 -8.53 5.73
N SER A 34 36.70 -7.55 4.82
CA SER A 34 35.77 -6.43 4.93
C SER A 34 34.36 -7.00 4.85
N LYS A 35 33.53 -6.70 5.86
CA LYS A 35 32.15 -7.16 5.86
C LYS A 35 31.49 -6.73 4.55
N PRO A 36 30.71 -7.60 3.87
CA PRO A 36 30.09 -7.24 2.62
C PRO A 36 29.16 -6.04 2.84
N ASN A 37 29.40 -4.97 2.08
CA ASN A 37 28.49 -3.84 2.03
C ASN A 37 27.25 -4.22 1.22
N VAL A 38 26.14 -3.54 1.47
CA VAL A 38 24.87 -3.78 0.78
C VAL A 38 24.97 -3.58 -0.74
N GLY A 39 25.64 -2.51 -1.19
CA GLY A 39 25.81 -2.22 -2.62
C GLY A 39 24.47 -2.03 -3.35
N VAL A 40 24.32 -2.69 -4.51
CA VAL A 40 23.13 -2.58 -5.38
C VAL A 40 21.83 -3.00 -4.70
N LEU A 41 21.90 -3.89 -3.69
CA LEU A 41 20.73 -4.32 -2.92
C LEU A 41 20.13 -3.18 -2.08
N ALA A 42 20.80 -2.01 -2.00
CA ALA A 42 20.33 -0.85 -1.27
C ALA A 42 18.94 -0.41 -1.73
N PHE A 43 18.65 -0.47 -3.04
CA PHE A 43 17.37 -0.07 -3.59
C PHE A 43 16.24 -1.03 -3.22
N GLU A 44 16.49 -2.35 -3.28
CA GLU A 44 15.52 -3.36 -2.83
C GLU A 44 15.25 -3.22 -1.33
N ILE A 45 16.31 -3.09 -0.53
CA ILE A 45 16.22 -2.89 0.92
C ILE A 45 15.47 -1.60 1.26
N ALA A 46 15.71 -0.50 0.54
CA ALA A 46 14.96 0.75 0.73
C ALA A 46 13.46 0.55 0.46
N GLY A 47 13.11 -0.27 -0.54
CA GLY A 47 11.72 -0.69 -0.77
C GLY A 47 11.12 -1.47 0.40
N VAL A 48 11.86 -2.43 0.97
CA VAL A 48 11.44 -3.18 2.17
C VAL A 48 11.27 -2.25 3.38
N MET A 49 12.23 -1.33 3.61
CA MET A 49 12.13 -0.33 4.68
C MET A 49 10.92 0.57 4.49
N SER A 50 10.65 1.05 3.28
CA SER A 50 9.49 1.89 2.98
C SER A 50 8.17 1.18 3.29
N LYS A 51 8.04 -0.10 2.93
CA LYS A 51 6.86 -0.93 3.26
C LYS A 51 6.67 -1.09 4.77
N LEU A 52 7.76 -1.33 5.52
CA LEU A 52 7.72 -1.38 6.98
C LEU A 52 7.31 -0.04 7.61
N LEU A 53 7.85 1.08 7.12
CA LEU A 53 7.51 2.42 7.58
C LEU A 53 6.03 2.72 7.35
N HIS A 54 5.53 2.43 6.14
CA HIS A 54 4.12 2.60 5.82
C HIS A 54 3.24 1.76 6.76
N LEU A 55 3.55 0.48 6.92
CA LEU A 55 2.81 -0.42 7.80
C LEU A 55 2.79 0.08 9.26
N TRP A 56 3.92 0.58 9.77
CA TRP A 56 4.00 1.18 11.09
C TRP A 56 3.09 2.41 11.23
N HIS A 57 3.13 3.32 10.25
CA HIS A 57 2.30 4.53 10.25
C HIS A 57 0.80 4.19 10.13
N SER A 58 0.44 3.17 9.35
CA SER A 58 -0.93 2.64 9.26
C SER A 58 -1.43 2.01 10.57
N LEU A 59 -0.53 1.61 11.46
CA LEU A 59 -0.83 1.06 12.79
C LEU A 59 -0.71 2.09 13.93
N SER A 60 -0.63 3.38 13.59
CA SER A 60 -0.68 4.49 14.56
C SER A 60 -2.01 4.51 15.31
N ASP A 61 -2.01 4.96 16.57
CA ASP A 61 -3.23 5.04 17.39
C ASP A 61 -4.35 5.83 16.69
N ALA A 62 -4.01 6.96 16.07
CA ALA A 62 -4.96 7.77 15.32
C ALA A 62 -5.60 7.01 14.14
N THR A 63 -4.79 6.23 13.40
CA THR A 63 -5.31 5.43 12.28
C THR A 63 -6.15 4.26 12.75
N VAL A 64 -5.76 3.60 13.84
CA VAL A 64 -6.52 2.50 14.46
C VAL A 64 -7.89 2.99 14.94
N VAL A 65 -7.95 4.15 15.59
CA VAL A 65 -9.22 4.78 15.99
C VAL A 65 -10.09 5.07 14.77
N ARG A 66 -9.51 5.63 13.70
CA ARG A 66 -10.22 5.87 12.44
C ARG A 66 -10.74 4.58 11.80
N ILE A 67 -9.96 3.50 11.81
CA ILE A 67 -10.41 2.20 11.28
C ILE A 67 -11.62 1.73 12.09
N ARG A 68 -11.54 1.74 13.42
CA ARG A 68 -12.62 1.26 14.29
C ARG A 68 -13.90 2.11 14.17
N ASN A 69 -13.76 3.43 14.08
CA ASN A 69 -14.90 4.34 14.13
C ASN A 69 -15.48 4.69 12.76
N ASP A 70 -14.66 4.77 11.71
CA ASP A 70 -15.12 5.25 10.40
C ASP A 70 -15.17 4.10 9.40
N ALA A 71 -14.11 3.28 9.32
CA ALA A 71 -14.02 2.24 8.30
C ALA A 71 -15.01 1.08 8.52
N LEU A 72 -15.16 0.63 9.77
CA LEU A 72 -16.09 -0.44 10.13
C LEU A 72 -17.57 0.02 10.14
N ASN A 73 -17.79 1.33 10.32
CA ASN A 73 -19.12 1.91 10.40
C ASN A 73 -19.65 2.44 9.06
N LEU A 74 -18.92 2.23 7.96
CA LEU A 74 -19.44 2.50 6.63
C LEU A 74 -20.73 1.70 6.40
N GLU A 75 -21.81 2.40 6.09
CA GLU A 75 -23.14 1.81 5.89
C GLU A 75 -23.10 0.69 4.84
N GLY A 76 -22.33 0.86 3.77
CA GLY A 76 -22.17 -0.15 2.74
C GLY A 76 -21.53 -1.44 3.26
N VAL A 77 -20.48 -1.33 4.10
CA VAL A 77 -19.81 -2.49 4.72
C VAL A 77 -20.82 -3.30 5.55
N ARG A 78 -21.60 -2.62 6.38
CA ARG A 78 -22.64 -3.25 7.22
C ARG A 78 -23.76 -3.91 6.39
N LYS A 79 -24.19 -3.28 5.29
CA LYS A 79 -25.27 -3.80 4.43
C LYS A 79 -24.88 -5.04 3.63
N ILE A 80 -23.72 -5.00 2.96
CA ILE A 80 -23.36 -6.01 1.94
C ILE A 80 -22.22 -6.94 2.36
N ILE A 81 -21.42 -6.61 3.37
CA ILE A 81 -20.30 -7.45 3.81
C ILE A 81 -20.67 -8.19 5.09
N SER A 82 -20.74 -7.50 6.23
CA SER A 82 -21.11 -8.10 7.53
C SER A 82 -21.47 -7.02 8.55
N ASN A 83 -22.34 -7.38 9.50
CA ASN A 83 -22.66 -6.55 10.67
C ASN A 83 -21.81 -6.87 11.90
N ASP A 84 -21.04 -7.96 11.87
CA ASP A 84 -20.21 -8.40 12.99
C ASP A 84 -18.87 -7.64 13.00
N GLU A 85 -18.69 -6.77 13.99
CA GLU A 85 -17.47 -5.98 14.17
C GLU A 85 -16.24 -6.84 14.44
N SER A 86 -16.40 -7.99 15.11
CA SER A 86 -15.28 -8.89 15.42
C SER A 86 -14.73 -9.53 14.14
N PHE A 87 -15.62 -9.98 13.27
CA PHE A 87 -15.28 -10.47 11.93
C PHE A 87 -14.59 -9.38 11.08
N LEU A 88 -15.15 -8.16 11.05
CA LEU A 88 -14.55 -7.08 10.27
C LEU A 88 -13.18 -6.63 10.82
N LEU A 89 -13.00 -6.60 12.15
CA LEU A 89 -11.69 -6.38 12.77
C LEU A 89 -10.71 -7.50 12.45
N GLY A 90 -11.20 -8.75 12.40
CA GLY A 90 -10.43 -9.90 11.92
C GLY A 90 -9.92 -9.69 10.50
N LEU A 91 -10.77 -9.25 9.57
CA LEU A 91 -10.36 -8.93 8.19
C LEU A 91 -9.30 -7.83 8.13
N ALA A 92 -9.46 -6.76 8.92
CA ALA A 92 -8.47 -5.69 9.01
C ALA A 92 -7.12 -6.20 9.53
N CYS A 93 -7.14 -7.00 10.61
CA CYS A 93 -5.95 -7.64 11.15
C CYS A 93 -5.26 -8.51 10.10
N ALA A 94 -6.05 -9.33 9.40
CA ALA A 94 -5.54 -10.26 8.41
C ALA A 94 -4.84 -9.54 7.25
N GLU A 95 -5.35 -8.40 6.79
CA GLU A 95 -4.69 -7.58 5.77
C GLU A 95 -3.34 -7.01 6.24
N PHE A 96 -3.25 -6.55 7.50
CA PHE A 96 -1.99 -6.09 8.07
C PHE A 96 -0.99 -7.23 8.30
N ALA A 97 -1.46 -8.37 8.79
CA ALA A 97 -0.66 -9.58 8.97
C ALA A 97 -0.09 -10.06 7.64
N GLU A 98 -0.92 -10.09 6.58
CA GLU A 98 -0.51 -10.47 5.24
C GLU A 98 0.51 -9.47 4.66
N SER A 99 0.28 -8.18 4.84
CA SER A 99 1.24 -7.14 4.43
C SER A 99 2.59 -7.31 5.12
N LEU A 100 2.59 -7.64 6.43
CA LEU A 100 3.81 -7.92 7.17
C LEU A 100 4.49 -9.21 6.69
N ARG A 101 3.72 -10.25 6.38
CA ARG A 101 4.24 -11.55 5.90
C ARG A 101 5.04 -11.38 4.61
N VAL A 102 4.54 -10.59 3.65
CA VAL A 102 5.24 -10.28 2.39
C VAL A 102 6.59 -9.58 2.66
N VAL A 103 6.60 -8.64 3.60
CA VAL A 103 7.82 -7.95 4.03
C VAL A 103 8.79 -8.90 4.73
N ALA A 104 8.30 -9.71 5.67
CA ALA A 104 9.10 -10.69 6.41
C ALA A 104 9.72 -11.75 5.48
N ASN A 105 9.03 -12.17 4.43
CA ASN A 105 9.60 -13.06 3.40
C ASN A 105 10.79 -12.41 2.66
N SER A 106 10.72 -11.09 2.41
CA SER A 106 11.84 -10.34 1.85
C SER A 106 13.00 -10.25 2.84
N VAL A 107 12.72 -10.01 4.13
CA VAL A 107 13.74 -10.00 5.20
C VAL A 107 14.38 -11.38 5.37
N THR A 108 13.62 -12.47 5.26
CA THR A 108 14.13 -13.85 5.31
C THR A 108 15.14 -14.12 4.20
N ARG A 109 14.82 -13.70 2.96
CA ARG A 109 15.75 -13.84 1.83
C ARG A 109 17.04 -13.05 2.06
N LEU A 110 16.95 -11.87 2.67
CA LEU A 110 18.12 -11.08 3.03
C LEU A 110 18.91 -11.72 4.17
N SER A 111 18.24 -12.20 5.22
CA SER A 111 18.89 -12.75 6.41
C SER A 111 19.60 -14.08 6.16
N ALA A 112 19.16 -14.86 5.18
CA ALA A 112 19.88 -16.04 4.70
C ALA A 112 21.32 -15.73 4.21
N ARG A 113 21.58 -14.49 3.79
CA ARG A 113 22.90 -14.03 3.32
C ARG A 113 23.79 -13.45 4.43
N CYS A 114 23.29 -13.31 5.65
CA CYS A 114 24.05 -12.77 6.78
C CYS A 114 25.14 -13.75 7.25
N GLU A 115 26.18 -13.22 7.90
CA GLU A 115 27.21 -14.05 8.54
C GLU A 115 26.73 -14.61 9.90
N ASP A 116 25.90 -13.85 10.61
CA ASP A 116 25.37 -14.22 11.92
C ASP A 116 24.32 -15.35 11.85
N PRO A 117 24.55 -16.50 12.52
CA PRO A 117 23.59 -17.61 12.55
C PRO A 117 22.25 -17.23 13.20
N ASN A 118 22.23 -16.26 14.10
CA ASN A 118 20.99 -15.78 14.72
C ASN A 118 20.07 -15.10 13.71
N LEU A 119 20.63 -14.37 12.75
CA LEU A 119 19.87 -13.71 11.68
C LEU A 119 19.38 -14.71 10.64
N ARG A 120 20.16 -15.75 10.35
CA ARG A 120 19.73 -16.82 9.42
C ARG A 120 18.50 -17.57 9.93
N SER A 121 18.36 -17.71 11.25
CA SER A 121 17.17 -18.30 11.90
C SER A 121 16.02 -17.30 12.09
N PHE A 122 16.02 -16.16 11.39
CA PHE A 122 14.96 -15.15 11.46
C PHE A 122 13.58 -15.73 11.15
N GLN A 123 13.44 -16.49 10.06
CA GLN A 123 12.13 -16.99 9.63
C GLN A 123 11.47 -17.83 10.71
N GLN A 124 12.20 -18.80 11.27
CA GLN A 124 11.71 -19.66 12.34
C GLN A 124 11.35 -18.84 13.57
N ALA A 125 12.26 -17.98 14.05
CA ALA A 125 12.01 -17.15 15.22
C ALA A 125 10.81 -16.19 15.04
N PHE A 126 10.60 -15.69 13.81
CA PHE A 126 9.49 -14.80 13.49
C PHE A 126 8.15 -15.52 13.48
N LEU A 127 8.09 -16.74 12.92
CA LEU A 127 6.90 -17.58 12.95
C LEU A 127 6.58 -18.02 14.38
N GLU A 128 7.58 -18.49 15.13
CA GLU A 128 7.42 -18.83 16.55
C GLU A 128 6.89 -17.64 17.36
N PHE A 129 7.39 -16.42 17.11
CA PHE A 129 6.87 -15.21 17.75
C PHE A 129 5.43 -14.88 17.30
N ALA A 130 5.10 -15.13 16.03
CA ALA A 130 3.74 -14.95 15.50
C ALA A 130 2.74 -15.90 16.15
N ASP A 131 3.15 -17.14 16.45
CA ASP A 131 2.26 -18.15 17.03
C ASP A 131 2.23 -18.06 18.57
N SER A 132 3.39 -18.03 19.22
CA SER A 132 3.49 -18.03 20.69
C SER A 132 3.36 -16.66 21.36
N GLY A 133 3.62 -15.57 20.63
CA GLY A 133 3.74 -14.22 21.20
C GLY A 133 4.98 -13.97 22.06
N CYS A 134 5.86 -14.98 22.22
CA CYS A 134 7.06 -14.89 23.04
C CYS A 134 8.27 -14.52 22.18
N ASP A 135 8.89 -13.37 22.47
CA ASP A 135 10.12 -12.97 21.81
C ASP A 135 11.35 -13.50 22.56
N LEU A 136 11.73 -14.75 22.27
CA LEU A 136 12.86 -15.44 22.89
C LEU A 136 14.19 -14.70 22.69
N LYS A 137 14.32 -13.91 21.61
CA LYS A 137 15.58 -13.24 21.24
C LYS A 137 15.60 -11.76 21.59
N GLY A 138 14.53 -11.19 22.14
CA GLY A 138 14.43 -9.77 22.49
C GLY A 138 14.68 -8.84 21.29
N TRP A 139 14.20 -9.23 20.11
CA TRP A 139 14.34 -8.48 18.87
C TRP A 139 13.30 -7.36 18.73
N ALA A 140 12.12 -7.53 19.29
CA ALA A 140 11.13 -6.46 19.41
C ALA A 140 11.73 -5.29 20.21
N LEU A 141 11.51 -4.08 19.72
CA LEU A 141 12.03 -2.88 20.37
C LEU A 141 11.23 -2.60 21.65
N PRO A 142 11.87 -2.53 22.82
CA PRO A 142 11.17 -2.52 24.11
C PRO A 142 10.49 -1.20 24.47
N GLY A 143 10.83 -0.09 23.80
CA GLY A 143 10.31 1.24 24.17
C GLY A 143 10.03 2.18 22.98
N PRO A 144 9.04 3.07 23.10
CA PRO A 144 8.59 3.94 22.00
C PRO A 144 9.69 4.89 21.51
N LYS A 145 10.52 5.42 22.41
CA LYS A 145 11.65 6.30 22.06
C LYS A 145 12.70 5.59 21.19
N GLU A 146 13.00 4.33 21.51
CA GLU A 146 13.94 3.55 20.72
C GLU A 146 13.34 3.28 19.34
N THR A 147 12.08 2.84 19.28
CA THR A 147 11.36 2.61 18.03
C THR A 147 11.34 3.85 17.14
N GLU A 148 11.02 5.02 17.70
CA GLU A 148 11.03 6.29 16.94
C GLU A 148 12.44 6.64 16.42
N SER A 149 13.49 6.40 17.20
CA SER A 149 14.87 6.64 16.74
C SER A 149 15.27 5.73 15.57
N LYS A 150 14.87 4.45 15.61
CA LYS A 150 15.11 3.49 14.53
C LYS A 150 14.25 3.81 13.30
N LEU A 151 13.01 4.25 13.51
CA LEU A 151 12.08 4.72 12.48
C LEU A 151 12.69 5.90 11.69
N LYS A 152 13.12 6.96 12.39
CA LYS A 152 13.79 8.13 11.78
C LYS A 152 15.06 7.74 11.02
N LYS A 153 15.80 6.74 11.53
CA LYS A 153 16.98 6.21 10.85
C LYS A 153 16.61 5.50 9.55
N MET A 154 15.55 4.67 9.55
CA MET A 154 15.03 4.02 8.34
C MET A 154 14.51 5.04 7.32
N GLU A 155 13.74 6.05 7.76
CA GLU A 155 13.25 7.14 6.91
C GLU A 155 14.40 7.86 6.21
N ARG A 156 15.44 8.25 6.97
CA ARG A 156 16.64 8.88 6.40
C ARG A 156 17.33 7.98 5.37
N TYR A 157 17.42 6.68 5.62
CA TYR A 157 18.01 5.75 4.66
C TYR A 157 17.18 5.62 3.38
N VAL A 158 15.86 5.55 3.49
CA VAL A 158 14.95 5.52 2.33
C VAL A 158 15.10 6.80 1.52
N THR A 159 15.08 7.98 2.15
CA THR A 159 15.25 9.26 1.46
C THR A 159 16.61 9.38 0.76
N LEU A 160 17.70 9.05 1.44
CA LEU A 160 19.04 9.11 0.85
C LEU A 160 19.22 8.12 -0.30
N THR A 161 18.62 6.93 -0.20
CA THR A 161 18.71 5.91 -1.25
C THR A 161 17.84 6.24 -2.46
N ALA A 162 16.68 6.89 -2.25
CA ALA A 162 15.85 7.44 -3.32
C ALA A 162 16.54 8.60 -4.04
N ALA A 163 17.20 9.50 -3.30
CA ALA A 163 18.03 10.55 -3.88
C ALA A 163 19.18 9.93 -4.71
N LEU A 164 19.89 8.94 -4.17
CA LEU A 164 20.93 8.22 -4.91
C LEU A 164 20.40 7.64 -6.24
N TYR A 165 19.22 7.05 -6.24
CA TYR A 165 18.62 6.50 -7.48
C TYR A 165 18.39 7.60 -8.53
N ARG A 166 17.78 8.72 -8.13
CA ARG A 166 17.56 9.86 -9.05
C ARG A 166 18.87 10.42 -9.59
N GLU A 167 19.84 10.70 -8.71
CA GLU A 167 21.12 11.29 -9.12
C GLU A 167 21.94 10.35 -10.02
N MET A 168 21.79 9.02 -9.86
CA MET A 168 22.38 8.03 -10.76
C MET A 168 21.70 7.99 -12.12
N GLU A 169 20.37 8.14 -12.18
CA GLU A 169 19.63 8.23 -13.45
C GLU A 169 19.98 9.52 -14.19
N GLU A 170 20.03 10.66 -13.48
CA GLU A 170 20.45 11.94 -14.04
C GLU A 170 21.88 11.89 -14.58
N LEU A 171 22.80 11.23 -13.85
CA LEU A 171 24.16 10.98 -14.34
C LEU A 171 24.15 10.14 -15.63
N ALA A 172 23.34 9.09 -15.72
CA ALA A 172 23.25 8.24 -16.91
C ALA A 172 22.71 9.04 -18.11
N VAL A 173 21.70 9.88 -17.90
CA VAL A 173 21.15 10.79 -18.93
C VAL A 173 22.22 11.78 -19.40
N LEU A 174 22.93 12.45 -18.47
CA LEU A 174 24.00 13.39 -18.79
C LEU A 174 25.13 12.74 -19.58
N GLU A 175 25.59 11.55 -19.16
CA GLU A 175 26.63 10.81 -19.87
C GLU A 175 26.17 10.37 -21.26
N SER A 176 24.92 9.95 -21.41
CA SER A 176 24.35 9.61 -22.73
C SER A 176 24.24 10.82 -23.65
N GLY A 177 23.83 11.97 -23.11
CA GLY A 177 23.75 13.25 -23.82
C GLY A 177 25.13 13.74 -24.26
N PHE A 178 26.13 13.63 -23.38
CA PHE A 178 27.52 13.95 -23.71
C PHE A 178 28.08 13.06 -24.81
N ARG A 179 27.84 11.74 -24.76
CA ARG A 179 28.24 10.81 -25.84
C ARG A 179 27.61 11.18 -27.19
N LYS A 180 26.32 11.54 -27.21
CA LYS A 180 25.63 11.99 -28.42
C LYS A 180 26.23 13.31 -28.95
N ALA A 181 26.47 14.27 -28.06
CA ALA A 181 27.06 15.56 -28.43
C ALA A 181 28.47 15.40 -29.02
N LEU A 182 29.28 14.48 -28.49
CA LEU A 182 30.60 14.15 -29.02
C LEU A 182 30.51 13.59 -30.45
N ASN A 183 29.62 12.61 -30.67
CA ASN A 183 29.41 12.02 -32.00
C ASN A 183 28.91 13.05 -33.03
N HIS A 184 28.11 14.05 -32.61
CA HIS A 184 27.66 15.13 -33.49
C HIS A 184 28.77 16.15 -33.81
N ALA A 185 29.66 16.40 -32.86
CA ALA A 185 30.82 17.28 -33.05
C ALA A 185 31.86 16.66 -33.99
N ASP A 186 32.05 15.34 -33.96
CA ASP A 186 32.95 14.63 -34.86
C ASP A 186 32.43 14.58 -36.32
N ALA A 187 31.10 14.66 -36.52
CA ALA A 187 30.47 14.61 -37.85
C ALA A 187 30.39 15.99 -38.55
N ASN A 188 30.28 17.08 -37.78
CA ASN A 188 30.15 18.45 -38.29
C ASN A 188 31.30 19.28 -37.73
N ASN A 189 32.32 19.56 -38.55
CA ASN A 189 33.53 20.32 -38.22
C ASN A 189 33.27 21.43 -37.17
N VAL A 190 33.92 21.32 -36.00
CA VAL A 190 33.49 21.92 -34.73
C VAL A 190 33.61 23.44 -34.70
N GLY A 191 32.51 24.14 -34.38
CA GLY A 191 32.53 25.56 -34.01
C GLY A 191 32.90 25.80 -32.55
N SER A 192 33.56 26.93 -32.25
CA SER A 192 34.01 27.32 -30.88
C SER A 192 32.89 27.29 -29.82
N LYS A 193 31.64 27.58 -30.20
CA LYS A 193 30.48 27.52 -29.29
C LYS A 193 30.12 26.09 -28.85
N ASP A 194 30.36 25.09 -29.68
CA ASP A 194 30.03 23.69 -29.34
C ASP A 194 31.13 23.05 -28.49
N GLN A 195 32.39 23.46 -28.66
CA GLN A 195 33.48 23.14 -27.72
C GLN A 195 33.20 23.65 -26.30
N GLN A 196 32.69 24.88 -26.18
CA GLN A 196 32.35 25.46 -24.87
C GLN A 196 31.23 24.67 -24.18
N LYS A 197 30.17 24.30 -24.90
CA LYS A 197 29.07 23.48 -24.36
C LYS A 197 29.53 22.09 -23.93
N LEU A 198 30.44 21.46 -24.68
CA LEU A 198 31.01 20.18 -24.30
C LEU A 198 31.78 20.26 -22.98
N TYR A 199 32.58 21.33 -22.79
CA TYR A 199 33.30 21.55 -21.54
C TYR A 199 32.36 21.77 -20.35
N GLU A 200 31.30 22.56 -20.54
CA GLU A 200 30.26 22.76 -19.51
C GLU A 200 29.53 21.46 -19.14
N LEU A 201 29.18 20.62 -20.11
CA LEU A 201 28.59 19.31 -19.88
C LEU A 201 29.55 18.37 -19.14
N GLN A 202 30.83 18.38 -19.50
CA GLN A 202 31.86 17.60 -18.82
C GLN A 202 32.00 18.02 -17.34
N GLN A 203 31.99 19.32 -17.06
CA GLN A 203 32.03 19.84 -15.70
C GLN A 203 30.80 19.42 -14.89
N LYS A 204 29.61 19.46 -15.49
CA LYS A 204 28.37 18.96 -14.86
C LYS A 204 28.46 17.48 -14.52
N ILE A 205 28.94 16.65 -15.44
CA ILE A 205 29.14 15.20 -15.20
C ILE A 205 30.12 14.97 -14.04
N PHE A 206 31.20 15.76 -13.95
CA PHE A 206 32.15 15.64 -12.85
C PHE A 206 31.51 15.93 -11.49
N TRP A 207 30.76 17.03 -11.38
CA TRP A 207 30.04 17.36 -10.14
C TRP A 207 28.99 16.30 -9.79
N GLN A 208 28.23 15.84 -10.78
CA GLN A 208 27.24 14.80 -10.60
C GLN A 208 27.86 13.48 -10.10
N LYS A 209 29.04 13.10 -10.62
CA LYS A 209 29.78 11.92 -10.14
C LYS A 209 30.20 12.07 -8.68
N GLN A 210 30.59 13.27 -8.26
CA GLN A 210 30.97 13.54 -6.88
C GLN A 210 29.76 13.48 -5.94
N GLU A 211 28.61 13.99 -6.37
CA GLU A 211 27.36 13.90 -5.62
C GLU A 211 26.89 12.45 -5.45
N VAL A 212 26.90 11.66 -6.53
CA VAL A 212 26.61 10.22 -6.47
C VAL A 212 27.55 9.49 -5.51
N LYS A 213 28.83 9.91 -5.44
CA LYS A 213 29.80 9.34 -4.50
C LYS A 213 29.45 9.67 -3.05
N ASP A 214 29.16 10.93 -2.72
CA ASP A 214 28.70 11.34 -1.38
C ASP A 214 27.42 10.60 -0.96
N LEU A 215 26.45 10.50 -1.87
CA LEU A 215 25.20 9.78 -1.64
C LEU A 215 25.43 8.29 -1.40
N LYS A 216 26.37 7.63 -2.09
CA LYS A 216 26.74 6.24 -1.82
C LYS A 216 27.32 6.06 -0.41
N GLU A 217 28.13 6.99 0.06
CA GLU A 217 28.73 6.96 1.40
C GLU A 217 27.69 7.21 2.52
N ARG A 218 26.66 7.99 2.24
CA ARG A 218 25.63 8.34 3.23
C ARG A 218 24.44 7.37 3.26
N SER A 219 24.04 6.85 2.10
CA SER A 219 22.89 5.95 1.90
C SER A 219 23.13 4.52 2.41
N LEU A 220 22.21 3.60 2.09
CA LEU A 220 22.33 2.17 2.38
C LEU A 220 23.47 1.50 1.62
N TRP A 221 23.92 2.06 0.49
CA TRP A 221 24.90 1.44 -0.41
C TRP A 221 26.20 1.03 0.28
N SER A 222 26.71 1.89 1.17
CA SER A 222 27.97 1.68 1.91
C SER A 222 27.79 1.07 3.30
N ARG A 223 26.56 0.74 3.70
CA ARG A 223 26.30 0.15 5.01
C ARG A 223 26.64 -1.34 5.01
N SER A 224 27.08 -1.83 6.16
CA SER A 224 27.31 -3.26 6.37
C SER A 224 26.00 -4.02 6.24
N PHE A 225 25.99 -5.11 5.49
CA PHE A 225 24.79 -5.89 5.24
C PHE A 225 24.09 -6.35 6.54
N ASP A 226 24.83 -6.92 7.49
CA ASP A 226 24.27 -7.42 8.75
C ASP A 226 23.60 -6.34 9.59
N SER A 227 24.17 -5.13 9.70
CA SER A 227 23.55 -4.07 10.52
C SER A 227 22.22 -3.58 9.95
N VAL A 228 22.08 -3.62 8.63
CA VAL A 228 20.85 -3.27 7.93
C VAL A 228 19.81 -4.37 8.11
N VAL A 229 20.21 -5.65 8.01
CA VAL A 229 19.30 -6.78 8.25
C VAL A 229 18.84 -6.84 9.70
N VAL A 230 19.72 -6.63 10.68
CA VAL A 230 19.33 -6.53 12.10
C VAL A 230 18.26 -5.46 12.30
N LEU A 231 18.39 -4.30 11.66
CA LEU A 231 17.41 -3.23 11.74
C LEU A 231 16.04 -3.66 11.17
N LEU A 232 16.02 -4.35 10.02
CA LEU A 232 14.81 -4.90 9.42
C LEU A 232 14.15 -5.98 10.28
N VAL A 233 14.95 -6.89 10.84
CA VAL A 233 14.49 -7.96 11.73
C VAL A 233 13.80 -7.37 12.96
N ARG A 234 14.49 -6.48 13.69
CA ARG A 234 13.94 -5.85 14.90
C ARG A 234 12.64 -5.09 14.61
N PHE A 235 12.61 -4.36 13.50
CA PHE A 235 11.42 -3.60 13.13
C PHE A 235 10.27 -4.50 12.68
N SER A 236 10.54 -5.62 12.00
CA SER A 236 9.52 -6.62 11.65
C SER A 236 8.85 -7.22 12.88
N PHE A 237 9.64 -7.58 13.91
CA PHE A 237 9.14 -8.04 15.20
C PHE A 237 8.31 -6.97 15.91
N THR A 238 8.80 -5.72 15.89
CA THR A 238 8.11 -4.58 16.53
C THR A 238 6.75 -4.30 15.88
N VAL A 239 6.66 -4.38 14.55
CA VAL A 239 5.40 -4.24 13.82
C VAL A 239 4.45 -5.39 14.13
N LEU A 240 4.92 -6.64 14.17
CA LEU A 240 4.08 -7.79 14.55
C LEU A 240 3.55 -7.66 16.00
N ALA A 241 4.40 -7.26 16.94
CA ALA A 241 4.00 -6.97 18.31
C ALA A 241 2.91 -5.90 18.35
N ARG A 242 3.07 -4.84 17.55
CA ARG A 242 2.09 -3.76 17.46
C ARG A 242 0.75 -4.24 16.86
N ILE A 243 0.77 -5.05 15.81
CA ILE A 243 -0.46 -5.67 15.25
C ILE A 243 -1.20 -6.45 16.33
N LYS A 244 -0.49 -7.34 17.06
CA LYS A 244 -1.09 -8.13 18.14
C LYS A 244 -1.74 -7.26 19.22
N VAL A 245 -1.05 -6.19 19.66
CA VAL A 245 -1.59 -5.24 20.65
C VAL A 245 -2.81 -4.48 20.11
N VAL A 246 -2.75 -3.99 18.88
CA VAL A 246 -3.82 -3.21 18.25
C VAL A 246 -5.10 -4.03 18.05
N PHE A 247 -4.98 -5.31 17.71
CA PHE A 247 -6.12 -6.19 17.45
C PHE A 247 -6.48 -7.10 18.64
N GLY A 248 -5.80 -6.97 19.77
CA GLY A 248 -6.11 -7.73 20.99
C GLY A 248 -5.80 -9.24 20.88
N ILE A 249 -4.89 -9.64 20.00
CA ILE A 249 -4.60 -11.04 19.72
C ILE A 249 -3.62 -11.58 20.75
N GLY A 250 -4.05 -12.61 21.47
CA GLY A 250 -3.20 -13.34 22.42
C GLY A 250 -2.84 -12.53 23.65
N GLN A 251 -3.83 -12.01 24.39
CA GLN A 251 -3.61 -11.59 25.79
C GLN A 251 -3.31 -12.79 26.69
N ARG A 252 -2.17 -13.45 26.45
CA ARG A 252 -1.27 -13.83 27.53
C ARG A 252 -0.28 -12.67 27.58
N MET A 253 -0.40 -11.88 28.64
CA MET A 253 0.43 -10.73 29.00
C MET A 253 1.79 -10.72 28.28
N PRO A 254 2.18 -9.65 27.57
CA PRO A 254 3.56 -9.54 27.19
C PRO A 254 4.36 -9.47 28.50
N CYS A 255 5.40 -10.27 28.63
CA CYS A 255 6.51 -10.00 29.53
C CYS A 255 7.26 -8.73 29.07
N LEU A 256 6.52 -7.63 28.88
CA LEU A 256 7.03 -6.28 28.98
C LEU A 256 7.06 -6.00 30.47
N SER A 257 8.22 -6.24 31.06
CA SER A 257 8.55 -5.90 32.44
C SER A 257 8.07 -4.49 32.74
N ARG A 258 6.90 -4.37 33.39
CA ARG A 258 6.47 -3.17 34.06
C ARG A 258 7.43 -3.01 35.23
N THR A 259 8.54 -2.32 34.98
CA THR A 259 9.39 -1.77 36.04
C THR A 259 8.54 -0.72 36.75
N LEU A 260 7.78 -1.16 37.76
CA LEU A 260 7.37 -0.31 38.85
C LEU A 260 8.64 0.05 39.62
N SER A 261 9.36 1.06 39.11
CA SER A 261 10.33 1.80 39.90
C SER A 261 9.58 3.00 40.46
N THR A 262 8.98 2.80 41.63
CA THR A 262 8.66 3.91 42.54
C THR A 262 9.31 3.59 43.88
N SER A 263 10.29 4.43 44.15
CA SER A 263 11.17 4.54 45.30
C SER A 263 10.58 4.14 46.65
N ALA A 264 11.42 3.40 47.37
CA ALA A 264 11.57 3.36 48.82
C ALA A 264 10.89 4.50 49.60
N THR A 265 9.99 4.11 50.50
CA THR A 265 9.93 4.69 51.84
C THR A 265 9.95 3.56 52.86
N VAL A 266 10.88 3.70 53.80
CA VAL A 266 11.24 2.77 54.87
C VAL A 266 10.18 2.80 55.96
N TYR A 267 9.73 1.63 56.42
CA TYR A 267 9.51 1.37 57.86
C TYR A 267 9.59 -0.14 58.15
N PRO A 268 10.30 -0.59 59.20
CA PRO A 268 10.47 -2.02 59.49
C PRO A 268 9.40 -2.52 60.47
N SER A 269 8.91 -3.74 60.27
CA SER A 269 8.40 -4.55 61.37
C SER A 269 8.43 -6.04 61.02
N ASP A 270 8.96 -6.81 61.95
CA ASP A 270 9.33 -8.22 61.88
C ASP A 270 8.14 -9.17 61.69
N GLN A 271 8.33 -10.23 60.88
CA GLN A 271 8.11 -11.64 61.28
C GLN A 271 8.33 -12.63 60.11
N ASN A 272 9.35 -13.48 60.29
CA ASN A 272 9.61 -14.86 59.82
C ASN A 272 9.33 -15.33 58.36
N PRO A 273 10.28 -16.04 57.71
CA PRO A 273 10.09 -16.68 56.41
C PRO A 273 9.73 -18.17 56.56
N ASN A 274 8.56 -18.58 56.07
CA ASN A 274 8.26 -19.92 55.56
C ASN A 274 6.78 -19.95 55.13
N ASP A 275 6.51 -19.98 53.83
CA ASP A 275 5.66 -21.03 53.26
C ASP A 275 5.56 -20.90 51.73
N PHE A 276 6.05 -21.96 51.10
CA PHE A 276 5.89 -22.31 49.71
C PHE A 276 4.68 -23.25 49.63
N VAL A 277 3.54 -22.82 49.05
CA VAL A 277 2.55 -23.78 48.52
C VAL A 277 1.84 -23.22 47.28
N VAL A 278 1.92 -24.02 46.23
CA VAL A 278 1.21 -24.00 44.95
C VAL A 278 -0.31 -24.03 45.14
N SER A 279 -1.06 -23.21 44.41
CA SER A 279 -2.50 -23.37 44.13
C SER A 279 -2.87 -22.41 43.00
N GLY A 280 -3.64 -22.74 41.97
CA GLY A 280 -4.37 -23.95 41.63
C GLY A 280 -4.96 -23.74 40.23
N LEU A 281 -4.78 -24.76 39.40
CA LEU A 281 -5.41 -24.94 38.10
C LEU A 281 -6.89 -25.23 38.33
N LEU A 282 -7.80 -24.60 37.58
CA LEU A 282 -9.17 -25.07 37.43
C LEU A 282 -9.50 -25.19 35.95
N GLU A 283 -9.55 -26.44 35.52
CA GLU A 283 -10.24 -26.87 34.31
C GLU A 283 -11.75 -26.76 34.54
N GLU A 284 -12.48 -26.25 33.55
CA GLU A 284 -13.92 -26.48 33.44
C GLU A 284 -14.19 -27.31 32.18
N ASP A 285 -15.00 -28.34 32.41
CA ASP A 285 -15.16 -29.51 31.57
C ASP A 285 -16.04 -29.30 30.34
N SER A 286 -15.68 -30.10 29.34
CA SER A 286 -16.30 -30.33 28.04
C SER A 286 -17.75 -30.85 28.07
N LYS A 287 -18.54 -30.49 27.03
CA LYS A 287 -19.24 -31.43 26.11
C LYS A 287 -20.17 -30.70 25.12
N PHE A 288 -19.83 -30.72 23.83
CA PHE A 288 -20.75 -31.04 22.74
C PHE A 288 -19.95 -31.59 21.54
N ASN A 289 -20.44 -32.70 20.99
CA ASN A 289 -19.72 -33.65 20.14
C ASN A 289 -19.61 -33.23 18.66
N GLU A 290 -18.40 -33.43 18.12
CA GLU A 290 -18.11 -34.27 16.93
C GLU A 290 -18.66 -33.84 15.55
N ALA A 291 -17.84 -33.07 14.82
CA ALA A 291 -17.68 -33.21 13.38
C ALA A 291 -16.30 -32.68 12.94
N VAL A 292 -15.43 -33.60 12.52
CA VAL A 292 -14.21 -33.42 11.70
C VAL A 292 -13.03 -32.69 12.38
N ASN A 293 -12.16 -33.49 12.98
CA ASN A 293 -10.80 -33.11 13.36
C ASN A 293 -9.91 -32.95 12.11
N GLU A 294 -9.69 -31.72 11.63
CA GLU A 294 -8.55 -31.37 10.75
C GLU A 294 -7.82 -30.05 11.10
N ASP A 295 -8.31 -29.24 12.05
CA ASP A 295 -7.64 -27.97 12.42
C ASP A 295 -6.74 -28.14 13.66
N MET A 296 -5.64 -28.87 13.52
CA MET A 296 -4.54 -28.79 14.48
C MET A 296 -3.77 -27.49 14.23
N GLU A 297 -4.08 -26.46 15.02
CA GLU A 297 -3.44 -25.12 15.09
C GLU A 297 -2.83 -24.60 13.77
N SER A 298 -3.66 -24.03 12.90
CA SER A 298 -3.12 -23.21 11.81
C SER A 298 -2.44 -21.98 12.41
N GLY A 299 -1.12 -21.84 12.22
CA GLY A 299 -0.34 -20.71 12.73
C GLY A 299 -0.91 -19.35 12.34
N PHE A 300 -0.53 -18.29 13.08
CA PHE A 300 -1.09 -16.94 12.99
C PHE A 300 -1.22 -16.44 11.55
N PHE A 301 -0.16 -16.55 10.75
CA PHE A 301 -0.19 -16.10 9.36
C PHE A 301 -1.08 -16.96 8.47
N GLU A 302 -1.18 -18.26 8.73
CA GLU A 302 -2.03 -19.16 7.95
C GLU A 302 -3.51 -18.92 8.25
N ALA A 303 -3.86 -18.75 9.54
CA ALA A 303 -5.22 -18.38 9.94
C ALA A 303 -5.67 -17.05 9.31
N ASN A 304 -4.82 -16.02 9.34
CA ASN A 304 -5.09 -14.74 8.69
C ASN A 304 -5.17 -14.87 7.16
N SER A 305 -4.33 -15.70 6.54
CA SER A 305 -4.38 -15.95 5.09
C SER A 305 -5.68 -16.65 4.68
N LYS A 306 -6.14 -17.63 5.47
CA LYS A 306 -7.45 -18.28 5.30
C LYS A 306 -8.58 -17.26 5.38
N LEU A 307 -8.54 -16.32 6.32
CA LEU A 307 -9.58 -15.30 6.50
C LEU A 307 -9.68 -14.31 5.32
N LEU A 308 -8.57 -14.03 4.63
CA LEU A 308 -8.57 -13.18 3.44
C LEU A 308 -9.12 -13.87 2.19
N LYS A 309 -9.34 -15.20 2.22
CA LYS A 309 -9.95 -15.91 1.10
C LYS A 309 -11.46 -15.62 1.09
N PRO A 310 -11.97 -14.95 0.05
CA PRO A 310 -13.38 -14.58 0.01
C PRO A 310 -14.28 -15.82 -0.15
N PRO A 311 -15.43 -15.89 0.55
CA PRO A 311 -16.44 -16.92 0.30
C PRO A 311 -16.97 -16.85 -1.14
N GLU A 312 -17.40 -17.98 -1.72
CA GLU A 312 -17.90 -18.06 -3.11
C GLU A 312 -19.09 -17.13 -3.40
N SER A 313 -19.87 -16.80 -2.36
CA SER A 313 -21.00 -15.85 -2.42
C SER A 313 -20.60 -14.39 -2.58
N THR A 314 -19.30 -14.07 -2.62
CA THR A 314 -18.80 -12.69 -2.69
C THR A 314 -18.30 -12.30 -4.08
N LEU A 315 -18.23 -11.00 -4.33
CA LEU A 315 -17.73 -10.45 -5.58
C LEU A 315 -16.23 -10.72 -5.80
N GLY A 316 -15.44 -10.80 -4.73
CA GLY A 316 -14.02 -11.12 -4.79
C GLY A 316 -13.78 -12.53 -5.31
N ALA A 317 -14.51 -13.52 -4.79
CA ALA A 317 -14.42 -14.91 -5.26
C ALA A 317 -14.89 -15.06 -6.71
N SER A 318 -15.94 -14.32 -7.11
CA SER A 318 -16.44 -14.29 -8.49
C SER A 318 -15.57 -13.47 -9.47
N GLY A 319 -14.55 -12.74 -8.98
CA GLY A 319 -13.74 -11.83 -9.81
C GLY A 319 -14.50 -10.60 -10.34
N LEU A 320 -15.66 -10.27 -9.78
CA LEU A 320 -16.55 -9.20 -10.26
C LEU A 320 -16.35 -7.86 -9.54
N ALA A 321 -15.62 -7.83 -8.42
CA ALA A 321 -15.52 -6.65 -7.55
C ALA A 321 -15.06 -5.38 -8.31
N LEU A 322 -14.03 -5.48 -9.14
CA LEU A 322 -13.53 -4.34 -9.91
C LEU A 322 -14.50 -3.93 -11.03
N HIS A 323 -15.07 -4.92 -11.70
CA HIS A 323 -16.03 -4.69 -12.77
C HIS A 323 -17.27 -3.95 -12.24
N TYR A 324 -17.78 -4.35 -11.07
CA TYR A 324 -18.90 -3.67 -10.41
C TYR A 324 -18.53 -2.30 -9.86
N ALA A 325 -17.31 -2.11 -9.37
CA ALA A 325 -16.84 -0.78 -8.98
C ALA A 325 -16.92 0.20 -10.16
N ASN A 326 -16.40 -0.18 -11.32
CA ASN A 326 -16.48 0.64 -12.53
C ASN A 326 -17.93 0.90 -12.95
N LEU A 327 -18.77 -0.13 -12.92
CA LEU A 327 -20.20 -0.01 -13.26
C LEU A 327 -20.92 0.98 -12.33
N ILE A 328 -20.70 0.88 -11.02
CA ILE A 328 -21.28 1.79 -10.01
C ILE A 328 -20.83 3.23 -10.24
N ILE A 329 -19.55 3.45 -10.53
CA ILE A 329 -19.02 4.80 -10.80
C ILE A 329 -19.61 5.40 -12.08
N VAL A 330 -19.81 4.59 -13.14
CA VAL A 330 -20.49 5.05 -14.35
C VAL A 330 -21.94 5.43 -14.04
N MET A 331 -22.68 4.57 -13.32
CA MET A 331 -24.06 4.88 -12.92
C MET A 331 -24.13 6.13 -12.05
N GLU A 332 -23.21 6.32 -11.12
CA GLU A 332 -23.12 7.53 -10.30
C GLU A 332 -22.99 8.81 -11.15
N LYS A 333 -22.11 8.78 -12.16
CA LYS A 333 -21.95 9.91 -13.09
C LYS A 333 -23.23 10.17 -13.88
N MET A 334 -23.88 9.11 -14.38
CA MET A 334 -25.14 9.23 -15.13
C MET A 334 -26.28 9.78 -14.27
N ILE A 335 -26.34 9.41 -12.98
CA ILE A 335 -27.36 9.89 -12.04
C ILE A 335 -27.12 11.36 -11.66
N LYS A 336 -25.86 11.79 -11.53
CA LYS A 336 -25.49 13.18 -11.24
C LYS A 336 -25.77 14.13 -12.41
N SER A 337 -25.55 13.67 -13.64
CA SER A 337 -25.74 14.47 -14.86
C SER A 337 -26.53 13.71 -15.93
N PRO A 338 -27.84 13.48 -15.73
CA PRO A 338 -28.65 12.64 -16.62
C PRO A 338 -28.87 13.27 -18.00
N HIS A 339 -28.83 14.61 -18.09
CA HIS A 339 -28.89 15.37 -19.35
C HIS A 339 -27.67 15.18 -20.26
N LEU A 340 -26.53 14.71 -19.73
CA LEU A 340 -25.32 14.41 -20.51
C LEU A 340 -25.29 12.96 -21.01
N VAL A 341 -26.30 12.16 -20.70
CA VAL A 341 -26.37 10.75 -21.07
C VAL A 341 -26.89 10.62 -22.50
N GLY A 342 -25.96 10.49 -23.44
CA GLY A 342 -26.25 10.13 -24.83
C GLY A 342 -26.70 8.67 -24.97
N VAL A 343 -27.22 8.33 -26.16
CA VAL A 343 -27.63 6.96 -26.50
C VAL A 343 -26.43 6.00 -26.42
N ASP A 344 -25.28 6.43 -26.93
CA ASP A 344 -24.03 5.64 -26.89
C ASP A 344 -23.62 5.28 -25.46
N ALA A 345 -23.68 6.25 -24.53
CA ALA A 345 -23.34 6.02 -23.12
C ALA A 345 -24.28 5.00 -22.43
N ARG A 346 -25.55 4.94 -22.86
CA ARG A 346 -26.50 3.94 -22.36
C ARG A 346 -26.20 2.55 -22.93
N ASP A 347 -25.90 2.47 -24.21
CA ASP A 347 -25.57 1.21 -24.87
C ASP A 347 -24.26 0.64 -24.33
N ASP A 348 -23.28 1.48 -24.06
CA ASP A 348 -22.04 1.14 -23.35
C ASP A 348 -22.33 0.60 -21.95
N LEU A 349 -23.15 1.30 -21.16
CA LEU A 349 -23.56 0.83 -19.83
C LEU A 349 -24.22 -0.55 -19.91
N TYR A 350 -25.16 -0.73 -20.83
CA TYR A 350 -25.85 -2.01 -21.01
C TYR A 350 -24.88 -3.12 -21.49
N GLY A 351 -23.91 -2.76 -22.32
CA GLY A 351 -22.80 -3.61 -22.77
C GLY A 351 -21.92 -4.10 -21.63
N MET A 352 -21.70 -3.25 -20.61
CA MET A 352 -20.96 -3.60 -19.40
C MET A 352 -21.73 -4.54 -18.46
N LEU A 353 -23.07 -4.62 -18.52
CA LEU A 353 -23.83 -5.42 -17.55
C LEU A 353 -23.61 -6.94 -17.71
N PRO A 354 -23.29 -7.68 -16.63
CA PRO A 354 -23.29 -9.14 -16.68
C PRO A 354 -24.69 -9.72 -16.91
N ARG A 355 -24.71 -10.99 -17.33
CA ARG A 355 -25.95 -11.72 -17.64
C ARG A 355 -26.93 -11.76 -16.46
N SER A 356 -26.42 -11.92 -15.23
CA SER A 356 -27.22 -11.93 -14.00
C SER A 356 -27.99 -10.63 -13.81
N ILE A 357 -27.30 -9.49 -13.88
CA ILE A 357 -27.92 -8.16 -13.76
C ILE A 357 -28.89 -7.90 -14.91
N ARG A 358 -28.55 -8.24 -16.15
CA ARG A 358 -29.48 -8.10 -17.28
C ARG A 358 -30.76 -8.91 -17.08
N TRP A 359 -30.65 -10.12 -16.52
CA TRP A 359 -31.80 -10.96 -16.20
C TRP A 359 -32.66 -10.34 -15.10
N GLY A 360 -32.05 -9.92 -13.98
CA GLY A 360 -32.73 -9.24 -12.89
C GLY A 360 -33.45 -7.97 -13.35
N LEU A 361 -32.77 -7.15 -14.15
CA LEU A 361 -33.32 -5.93 -14.75
C LEU A 361 -34.53 -6.23 -15.66
N ARG A 362 -34.43 -7.23 -16.54
CA ARG A 362 -35.56 -7.65 -17.39
C ARG A 362 -36.75 -8.11 -16.55
N GLY A 363 -36.51 -8.88 -15.48
CA GLY A 363 -37.55 -9.29 -14.55
C GLY A 363 -38.27 -8.09 -13.93
N ARG A 364 -37.51 -7.11 -13.45
CA ARG A 364 -38.03 -5.90 -12.80
C ARG A 364 -38.74 -4.91 -13.73
N LEU A 365 -38.37 -4.88 -15.01
CA LEU A 365 -38.98 -4.00 -16.00
C LEU A 365 -40.22 -4.60 -16.68
N ARG A 366 -40.51 -5.90 -16.50
CA ARG A 366 -41.75 -6.51 -17.00
C ARG A 366 -42.94 -5.90 -16.29
N GLY A 367 -43.83 -5.25 -17.06
CA GLY A 367 -45.05 -4.63 -16.53
C GLY A 367 -44.91 -3.18 -16.09
N VAL A 368 -43.70 -2.59 -16.16
CA VAL A 368 -43.55 -1.14 -15.98
C VAL A 368 -44.09 -0.44 -17.23
N GLY A 369 -45.17 0.32 -17.07
CA GLY A 369 -45.87 1.02 -18.16
C GLY A 369 -44.96 1.93 -19.00
N PHE A 370 -45.45 2.34 -20.16
CA PHE A 370 -44.66 3.09 -21.15
C PHE A 370 -44.46 4.57 -20.83
N CYS A 371 -45.29 5.18 -19.97
CA CYS A 371 -45.21 6.61 -19.62
C CYS A 371 -44.45 6.83 -18.31
N ALA A 372 -43.56 7.83 -18.33
CA ALA A 372 -42.88 8.36 -17.15
C ALA A 372 -43.19 9.86 -17.09
N SER A 373 -44.42 10.18 -16.71
CA SER A 373 -44.95 11.55 -16.72
C SER A 373 -45.07 12.16 -15.31
N ASP A 374 -44.88 11.37 -14.26
CA ASP A 374 -45.12 11.81 -12.88
C ASP A 374 -43.87 12.46 -12.27
N PRO A 375 -43.88 13.79 -12.02
CA PRO A 375 -42.75 14.49 -11.43
C PRO A 375 -42.48 14.10 -9.97
N VAL A 376 -43.51 13.68 -9.22
CA VAL A 376 -43.36 13.29 -7.81
C VAL A 376 -42.60 11.97 -7.74
N LEU A 377 -43.06 10.97 -8.51
CA LEU A 377 -42.36 9.69 -8.61
C LEU A 377 -40.93 9.83 -9.14
N ALA A 378 -40.69 10.76 -10.09
CA ALA A 378 -39.34 11.06 -10.56
C ALA A 378 -38.44 11.62 -9.44
N ALA A 379 -38.97 12.47 -8.55
CA ALA A 379 -38.25 12.97 -7.39
C ALA A 379 -37.95 11.85 -6.38
N GLU A 380 -38.94 11.00 -6.07
CA GLU A 380 -38.75 9.85 -5.18
C GLU A 380 -37.67 8.88 -5.70
N TRP A 381 -37.62 8.63 -7.01
CA TRP A 381 -36.56 7.86 -7.63
C TRP A 381 -35.20 8.54 -7.48
N ARG A 382 -35.08 9.85 -7.70
CA ARG A 382 -33.81 10.58 -7.50
C ARG A 382 -33.31 10.42 -6.06
N ASP A 383 -34.20 10.56 -5.09
CA ASP A 383 -33.87 10.39 -3.68
C ASP A 383 -33.50 8.95 -3.32
N ALA A 384 -34.19 7.96 -3.91
CA ALA A 384 -33.85 6.55 -3.73
C ALA A 384 -32.47 6.20 -4.32
N LEU A 385 -32.19 6.67 -5.54
CA LEU A 385 -30.89 6.50 -6.19
C LEU A 385 -29.77 7.18 -5.38
N GLY A 386 -30.01 8.40 -4.89
CA GLY A 386 -29.10 9.12 -4.01
C GLY A 386 -28.80 8.34 -2.73
N ARG A 387 -29.83 7.77 -2.08
CA ARG A 387 -29.68 6.93 -0.88
C ARG A 387 -28.87 5.66 -1.15
N ILE A 388 -29.14 4.95 -2.26
CA ILE A 388 -28.38 3.74 -2.61
C ILE A 388 -26.92 4.09 -2.91
N LEU A 389 -26.68 5.12 -3.72
CA LEU A 389 -25.32 5.56 -4.03
C LEU A 389 -24.59 6.09 -2.80
N GLY A 390 -25.29 6.72 -1.85
CA GLY A 390 -24.70 7.25 -0.62
C GLY A 390 -23.88 6.23 0.16
N TRP A 391 -24.34 4.97 0.21
CA TRP A 391 -23.60 3.89 0.86
C TRP A 391 -22.81 3.00 -0.11
N LEU A 392 -23.22 2.87 -1.38
CA LEU A 392 -22.58 1.95 -2.34
C LEU A 392 -21.39 2.59 -3.09
N SER A 393 -21.51 3.87 -3.46
CA SER A 393 -20.46 4.60 -4.21
C SER A 393 -19.12 4.65 -3.45
N PRO A 394 -19.07 4.93 -2.12
CA PRO A 394 -17.81 4.92 -1.39
C PRO A 394 -17.03 3.61 -1.51
N LEU A 395 -17.70 2.45 -1.47
CA LEU A 395 -17.06 1.14 -1.61
C LEU A 395 -16.52 0.92 -3.03
N ALA A 396 -17.23 1.40 -4.05
CA ALA A 396 -16.77 1.34 -5.44
C ALA A 396 -15.52 2.20 -5.66
N HIS A 397 -15.51 3.45 -5.19
CA HIS A 397 -14.32 4.31 -5.26
C HIS A 397 -13.15 3.73 -4.47
N ASN A 398 -13.41 3.18 -3.28
CA ASN A 398 -12.40 2.49 -2.48
C ASN A 398 -11.82 1.28 -3.22
N MET A 399 -12.61 0.52 -3.98
CA MET A 399 -12.11 -0.61 -4.78
C MET A 399 -11.14 -0.15 -5.87
N ILE A 400 -11.47 0.90 -6.63
CA ILE A 400 -10.57 1.45 -7.66
C ILE A 400 -9.29 1.96 -7.03
N LYS A 401 -9.42 2.69 -5.93
CA LYS A 401 -8.31 3.26 -5.17
C LYS A 401 -7.39 2.17 -4.64
N TRP A 402 -7.95 1.18 -3.94
CA TRP A 402 -7.24 0.02 -3.39
C TRP A 402 -6.50 -0.78 -4.47
N GLN A 403 -7.11 -0.95 -5.66
CA GLN A 403 -6.47 -1.64 -6.77
C GLN A 403 -5.32 -0.82 -7.37
N SER A 404 -5.52 0.49 -7.57
CA SER A 404 -4.53 1.36 -8.21
C SER A 404 -3.20 1.38 -7.45
N GLU A 405 -3.26 1.38 -6.11
CA GLU A 405 -2.08 1.39 -5.23
C GLU A 405 -1.26 0.11 -5.23
N ARG A 406 -1.88 -0.99 -5.67
CA ARG A 406 -1.25 -2.31 -5.75
C ARG A 406 -0.88 -2.68 -7.19
N SER A 407 -1.07 -1.78 -8.15
CA SER A 407 -0.59 -1.98 -9.51
C SER A 407 0.93 -1.95 -9.56
N PHE A 408 1.54 -2.73 -10.46
CA PHE A 408 2.99 -2.89 -10.58
C PHE A 408 3.71 -1.54 -10.81
N GLU A 409 3.05 -0.57 -11.44
CA GLU A 409 3.57 0.77 -11.70
C GLU A 409 3.67 1.63 -10.42
N GLN A 410 2.75 1.42 -9.45
CA GLN A 410 2.72 2.15 -8.19
C GLN A 410 3.54 1.49 -7.08
N HIS A 411 4.05 0.27 -7.29
CA HIS A 411 4.87 -0.46 -6.31
C HIS A 411 6.15 0.29 -5.88
N ASN A 412 6.60 1.25 -6.70
CA ASN A 412 7.76 2.11 -6.46
C ASN A 412 7.45 3.40 -5.68
N LEU A 413 6.17 3.71 -5.46
CA LEU A 413 5.71 4.88 -4.72
C LEU A 413 5.07 4.44 -3.40
N VAL A 414 5.27 5.24 -2.34
CA VAL A 414 4.62 5.01 -1.04
C VAL A 414 3.11 4.99 -1.26
N ALA A 415 2.42 3.91 -0.84
CA ALA A 415 0.97 3.84 -0.87
C ALA A 415 0.42 5.10 -0.15
N LYS A 416 -0.39 5.89 -0.87
CA LYS A 416 -0.83 7.20 -0.36
C LYS A 416 -2.08 7.06 0.49
N THR A 417 -2.73 5.90 0.49
CA THR A 417 -4.08 5.76 0.99
C THR A 417 -4.23 4.49 1.81
N ASN A 418 -4.75 4.68 3.03
CA ASN A 418 -4.96 3.60 4.00
C ASN A 418 -6.33 2.93 3.80
N VAL A 419 -6.70 2.62 2.55
CA VAL A 419 -7.96 1.93 2.27
C VAL A 419 -7.76 0.45 2.55
N LEU A 420 -8.57 -0.10 3.45
CA LEU A 420 -8.58 -1.53 3.75
C LEU A 420 -9.47 -2.27 2.75
N LEU A 421 -9.14 -3.53 2.48
CA LEU A 421 -9.87 -4.43 1.59
C LEU A 421 -11.33 -4.59 2.03
N LEU A 422 -11.60 -4.60 3.34
CA LEU A 422 -12.97 -4.65 3.88
C LEU A 422 -13.82 -3.42 3.51
N GLN A 423 -13.20 -2.29 3.16
CA GLN A 423 -13.90 -1.06 2.76
C GLN A 423 -14.23 -1.03 1.26
N THR A 424 -13.96 -2.14 0.56
CA THR A 424 -14.14 -2.29 -0.89
C THR A 424 -15.26 -3.28 -1.19
N LEU A 425 -15.56 -3.47 -2.48
CA LEU A 425 -16.51 -4.47 -2.93
C LEU A 425 -15.97 -5.91 -2.89
N PHE A 426 -14.72 -6.15 -2.48
CA PHE A 426 -14.10 -7.48 -2.53
C PHE A 426 -14.85 -8.53 -1.69
N PHE A 427 -15.19 -8.22 -0.43
CA PHE A 427 -15.95 -9.12 0.44
C PHE A 427 -17.47 -8.89 0.34
N ALA A 428 -17.95 -8.06 -0.58
CA ALA A 428 -19.36 -7.79 -0.71
C ALA A 428 -20.12 -9.02 -1.21
N ASN A 429 -21.26 -9.31 -0.59
CA ASN A 429 -22.18 -10.33 -1.05
C ASN A 429 -22.67 -9.98 -2.46
N LYS A 430 -22.53 -10.95 -3.36
CA LYS A 430 -22.85 -10.81 -4.77
C LYS A 430 -24.31 -10.48 -4.98
N ASP A 431 -25.23 -11.27 -4.42
CA ASP A 431 -26.66 -11.13 -4.66
C ASP A 431 -27.20 -9.80 -4.12
N LYS A 432 -26.76 -9.39 -2.92
CA LYS A 432 -27.12 -8.08 -2.34
C LYS A 432 -26.63 -6.92 -3.22
N THR A 433 -25.43 -7.04 -3.77
CA THR A 433 -24.85 -6.00 -4.62
C THR A 433 -25.52 -5.96 -5.99
N GLU A 434 -25.78 -7.11 -6.62
CA GLU A 434 -26.52 -7.19 -7.88
C GLU A 434 -27.95 -6.66 -7.74
N ALA A 435 -28.62 -6.92 -6.61
CA ALA A 435 -29.93 -6.36 -6.31
C ALA A 435 -29.88 -4.83 -6.22
N ALA A 436 -28.91 -4.26 -5.49
CA ALA A 436 -28.72 -2.81 -5.39
C ALA A 436 -28.42 -2.17 -6.76
N ILE A 437 -27.56 -2.79 -7.57
CA ILE A 437 -27.28 -2.34 -8.95
C ILE A 437 -28.55 -2.41 -9.81
N THR A 438 -29.35 -3.45 -9.66
CA THR A 438 -30.61 -3.58 -10.42
C THR A 438 -31.60 -2.47 -10.06
N GLU A 439 -31.74 -2.12 -8.79
CA GLU A 439 -32.56 -0.98 -8.36
C GLU A 439 -32.04 0.35 -8.92
N LEU A 440 -30.71 0.55 -8.95
CA LEU A 440 -30.10 1.73 -9.57
C LEU A 440 -30.48 1.84 -11.05
N LEU A 441 -30.41 0.72 -11.78
CA LEU A 441 -30.73 0.67 -13.21
C LEU A 441 -32.22 0.90 -13.49
N VAL A 442 -33.11 0.38 -12.63
CA VAL A 442 -34.56 0.59 -12.75
C VAL A 442 -34.90 2.08 -12.56
N GLY A 443 -34.37 2.70 -11.50
CA GLY A 443 -34.58 4.13 -11.25
C GLY A 443 -33.97 5.02 -12.34
N LEU A 444 -32.76 4.69 -12.80
CA LEU A 444 -32.12 5.43 -13.91
C LEU A 444 -32.93 5.33 -15.20
N ASN A 445 -33.48 4.15 -15.52
CA ASN A 445 -34.37 3.98 -16.67
C ASN A 445 -35.66 4.81 -16.54
N TYR A 446 -36.23 4.93 -15.34
CA TYR A 446 -37.39 5.78 -15.11
C TYR A 446 -37.07 7.27 -15.30
N ILE A 447 -36.03 7.77 -14.63
CA ILE A 447 -35.61 9.18 -14.70
C ILE A 447 -35.30 9.59 -16.13
N TRP A 448 -34.58 8.75 -16.88
CA TRP A 448 -34.22 9.08 -18.26
C TRP A 448 -35.44 9.14 -19.19
N ARG A 449 -36.42 8.25 -19.01
CA ARG A 449 -37.70 8.35 -19.74
C ARG A 449 -38.45 9.62 -19.38
N PHE A 450 -38.51 9.95 -18.09
CA PHE A 450 -39.16 11.16 -17.59
C PHE A 450 -38.55 12.43 -18.18
N GLU A 451 -37.22 12.56 -18.16
CA GLU A 451 -36.54 13.74 -18.72
C GLU A 451 -36.76 13.87 -20.23
N ARG A 452 -36.76 12.76 -20.98
CA ARG A 452 -37.08 12.78 -22.42
C ARG A 452 -38.51 13.22 -22.68
N GLU A 453 -39.46 12.71 -21.90
CA GLU A 453 -40.88 13.06 -22.04
C GLU A 453 -41.13 14.54 -21.71
N MET A 454 -40.51 15.05 -20.65
CA MET A 454 -40.59 16.48 -20.28
C MET A 454 -39.90 17.39 -21.30
N THR A 455 -38.74 17.00 -21.82
CA THR A 455 -38.05 17.76 -22.89
C THR A 455 -38.88 17.80 -24.16
N ALA A 456 -39.50 16.68 -24.55
CA ALA A 456 -40.39 16.64 -25.69
C ALA A 456 -41.61 17.56 -25.48
N LYS A 457 -42.26 17.51 -24.30
CA LYS A 457 -43.38 18.40 -23.96
C LYS A 457 -42.98 19.88 -24.04
N ALA A 458 -41.83 20.27 -23.47
CA ALA A 458 -41.34 21.65 -23.54
C ALA A 458 -41.07 22.09 -25.00
N LEU A 459 -40.48 21.23 -25.84
CA LEU A 459 -40.29 21.52 -27.26
C LEU A 459 -41.61 21.67 -28.01
N PHE A 460 -42.61 20.83 -27.73
CA PHE A 460 -43.95 20.95 -28.31
C PHE A 460 -44.67 22.23 -27.85
N GLU A 461 -44.55 22.61 -26.58
CA GLU A 461 -45.09 23.87 -26.06
C GLU A 461 -44.43 25.09 -26.73
N CYS A 462 -43.10 25.10 -26.88
CA CYS A 462 -42.39 26.16 -27.61
C CYS A 462 -42.78 26.23 -29.10
N ALA A 463 -42.97 25.09 -29.76
CA ALA A 463 -43.43 25.04 -31.14
C ALA A 463 -44.86 25.59 -31.28
N ASN A 464 -45.75 25.28 -30.33
CA ASN A 464 -47.11 25.80 -30.29
C ASN A 464 -47.17 27.29 -29.96
N SER A 465 -46.34 27.80 -29.04
CA SER A 465 -46.28 29.23 -28.73
C SER A 465 -45.73 30.05 -29.91
N ASN A 466 -44.77 29.52 -30.66
CA ASN A 466 -44.27 30.14 -31.89
C ASN A 466 -45.35 30.11 -32.98
N GLY A 467 -46.09 29.01 -33.13
CA GLY A 467 -47.22 28.92 -34.05
C GLY A 467 -48.39 29.86 -33.72
N LEU A 468 -48.61 30.16 -32.44
CA LEU A 468 -49.59 31.15 -31.97
C LEU A 468 -49.12 32.58 -32.26
N LEU A 469 -47.84 32.91 -32.06
CA LEU A 469 -47.26 34.21 -32.44
C LEU A 469 -47.37 34.50 -33.94
N PHE A 470 -47.23 33.47 -34.80
CA PHE A 470 -47.47 33.63 -36.25
C PHE A 470 -48.95 33.78 -36.63
N LYS A 471 -49.90 33.32 -35.80
CA LYS A 471 -51.34 33.51 -36.05
C LYS A 471 -51.87 34.88 -35.63
N PHE A 472 -51.21 35.58 -34.71
CA PHE A 472 -51.58 36.94 -34.31
C PHE A 472 -51.06 38.05 -35.26
N ASN A 473 -50.23 37.70 -36.25
CA ASN A 473 -49.69 38.63 -37.24
C ASN A 473 -50.38 38.57 -38.62
N LYS A 474 -51.64 38.14 -38.70
CA LYS A 474 -52.46 38.32 -39.91
C LYS A 474 -53.16 39.68 -39.86
N PRO A 475 -52.82 40.66 -40.72
CA PRO A 475 -53.55 41.93 -40.75
C PRO A 475 -54.98 41.67 -41.26
N ALA A 476 -55.96 42.12 -40.48
CA ALA A 476 -57.33 42.28 -40.94
C ALA A 476 -57.34 43.46 -41.93
N ASN A 477 -57.42 43.14 -43.22
CA ASN A 477 -57.90 44.06 -44.26
C ASN A 477 -58.34 43.23 -45.47
N GLU A 478 -59.64 43.17 -45.69
CA GLU A 478 -60.28 43.19 -47.00
C GLU A 478 -61.81 43.37 -46.76
N ILE A 479 -62.28 44.59 -47.00
CA ILE A 479 -63.66 44.92 -47.39
C ILE A 479 -63.69 44.81 -48.91
#